data_AF-A0A419JT40-F1
#
_entry.id   AF-A0A419JT40-F1
#
_cell.length_a   1.000
_cell.length_b   1.000
_cell.length_c   1.000
_cell.angle_alpha   90.00
_cell.angle_beta   90.00
_cell.angle_gamma   90.00
#
_symmetry.space_group_name_H-M   'P 1'
#
loop_
_entity.id
_entity.type
_entity.pdbx_description
1 polymer ?
#
loop_
_entity_poly.entity_id
_entity_poly.type
_entity_poly.pdbx_seq_one_letter_code
_entity_poly.pdbx_strand_id
1 'polypeptide(L)'
;MSTVFDRAYVASFPTVPHRHDVYTGRCTFTYSQWVPLPRNELVLSQLLRQAGCVTQLIVDTPHMLKDGFNYDRGFDGWLWIRGQENDRLGTSPRKVKMPCDPNKLRHKERAVTQYLRNVALRRSEADYFVAQTMTAAAHWLELNYDQHEKFFLHVDTFDPHEPWDPPRWYMDMYDPGYEGEEVTYPVYGPCDYLTEEELKHCRALYAGEAMLVDR
;
A
#
# COMPACT_ATOMS: atom_id res chain seq x y z
N MET A 1 -7.32 25.31 -4.72
CA MET A 1 -8.57 24.88 -5.39
C MET A 1 -8.32 23.48 -5.93
N SER A 2 -9.15 22.50 -5.59
CA SER A 2 -9.07 21.14 -6.14
C SER A 2 -10.15 20.95 -7.20
N THR A 3 -10.02 19.90 -8.02
CA THR A 3 -11.02 19.48 -9.01
C THR A 3 -11.22 17.97 -8.89
N VAL A 4 -12.47 17.53 -8.86
CA VAL A 4 -12.83 16.11 -8.76
C VAL A 4 -13.30 15.63 -10.14
N PHE A 5 -12.73 14.52 -10.60
CA PHE A 5 -13.15 13.83 -11.82
C PHE A 5 -14.10 12.68 -11.45
N ASP A 6 -15.37 12.79 -11.81
CA ASP A 6 -16.42 11.79 -11.50
C ASP A 6 -16.34 10.52 -12.37
N ARG A 7 -15.56 10.57 -13.44
CA ARG A 7 -15.40 9.50 -14.44
C ARG A 7 -13.92 9.29 -14.79
N ALA A 8 -13.14 8.91 -13.78
CA ALA A 8 -11.75 8.49 -13.93
C ALA A 8 -11.67 6.96 -13.97
N TYR A 9 -11.05 6.41 -15.01
CA TYR A 9 -10.89 4.97 -15.20
C TYR A 9 -9.42 4.58 -15.25
N VAL A 10 -9.06 3.48 -14.60
CA VAL A 10 -7.75 2.85 -14.75
C VAL A 10 -7.74 1.98 -16.01
N ALA A 11 -6.60 1.95 -16.72
CA ALA A 11 -6.47 1.10 -17.90
C ALA A 11 -6.06 -0.34 -17.53
N SER A 12 -5.04 -0.49 -16.68
CA SER A 12 -4.54 -1.79 -16.23
C SER A 12 -4.77 -2.02 -14.73
N PHE A 13 -4.96 -3.30 -14.34
CA PHE A 13 -5.18 -3.77 -12.97
C PHE A 13 -4.47 -5.11 -12.76
N PRO A 14 -3.96 -5.47 -11.55
CA PRO A 14 -3.90 -4.75 -10.28
C PRO A 14 -2.51 -4.25 -9.88
N THR A 15 -2.40 -3.17 -9.10
CA THR A 15 -1.15 -2.72 -8.45
C THR A 15 0.01 -2.41 -9.41
N VAL A 16 0.75 -3.42 -9.88
CA VAL A 16 1.95 -3.27 -10.73
C VAL A 16 1.59 -2.82 -12.16
N PRO A 17 0.67 -3.47 -12.90
CA PRO A 17 0.29 -2.99 -14.23
C PRO A 17 -0.31 -1.58 -14.20
N HIS A 18 -1.08 -1.23 -13.16
CA HIS A 18 -1.59 0.13 -12.99
C HIS A 18 -0.44 1.15 -12.85
N ARG A 19 0.54 0.86 -11.99
CA ARG A 19 1.71 1.72 -11.81
C ARG A 19 2.59 1.77 -13.06
N HIS A 20 2.63 0.68 -13.83
CA HIS A 20 3.26 0.68 -15.16
C HIS A 20 2.60 1.71 -16.07
N ASP A 21 1.27 1.76 -16.11
CA ASP A 21 0.55 2.76 -16.89
C ASP A 21 0.87 4.19 -16.44
N VAL A 22 0.78 4.44 -15.13
CA VAL A 22 1.04 5.77 -14.55
C VAL A 22 2.47 6.24 -14.85
N TYR A 23 3.44 5.33 -14.76
CA TYR A 23 4.85 5.69 -14.88
C TYR A 23 5.29 5.85 -16.33
N THR A 24 4.56 5.28 -17.29
CA THR A 24 4.90 5.36 -18.72
C THR A 24 3.95 6.22 -19.52
N GLY A 25 2.77 6.56 -18.96
CA GLY A 25 1.68 7.24 -19.67
C GLY A 25 1.04 6.38 -20.76
N ARG A 26 1.05 5.05 -20.62
CA ARG A 26 0.61 4.09 -21.66
C ARG A 26 -0.40 3.08 -21.09
N CYS A 27 -1.32 2.61 -21.92
CA CYS A 27 -2.21 1.50 -21.54
C CYS A 27 -1.49 0.15 -21.73
N THR A 28 -0.82 -0.32 -20.67
CA THR A 28 0.11 -1.45 -20.75
C THR A 28 -0.57 -2.83 -20.71
N PHE A 29 -1.84 -2.95 -20.32
CA PHE A 29 -2.56 -4.24 -20.24
C PHE A 29 -2.55 -5.07 -21.54
N THR A 30 -2.28 -4.43 -22.68
CA THR A 30 -2.22 -5.10 -23.99
C THR A 30 -0.90 -5.84 -24.24
N TYR A 31 0.17 -5.52 -23.52
CA TYR A 31 1.51 -6.05 -23.77
C TYR A 31 2.36 -6.29 -22.50
N SER A 32 1.90 -5.86 -21.33
CA SER A 32 2.57 -6.03 -20.04
C SER A 32 1.66 -6.76 -19.04
N GLN A 33 2.28 -7.37 -18.04
CA GLN A 33 1.61 -8.06 -16.94
C GLN A 33 2.25 -7.61 -15.61
N TRP A 34 2.15 -8.45 -14.58
CA TRP A 34 2.86 -8.24 -13.33
C TRP A 34 4.35 -8.58 -13.48
N VAL A 35 5.14 -7.62 -13.96
CA VAL A 35 6.57 -7.79 -14.22
C VAL A 35 7.37 -6.58 -13.73
N PRO A 36 8.70 -6.73 -13.50
CA PRO A 36 9.57 -5.58 -13.29
C PRO A 36 9.46 -4.56 -14.41
N LEU A 37 9.57 -3.28 -14.06
CA LEU A 37 9.56 -2.17 -15.01
C LEU A 37 10.70 -2.36 -16.04
N PRO A 38 10.39 -2.51 -17.34
CA PRO A 38 11.41 -2.74 -18.35
C PRO A 38 12.45 -1.61 -18.38
N ARG A 39 13.73 -1.97 -18.44
CA ARG A 39 14.84 -1.00 -18.35
C ARG A 39 14.91 -0.03 -19.53
N ASN A 40 14.38 -0.42 -20.68
CA ASN A 40 14.40 0.34 -21.93
C ASN A 40 13.20 1.26 -22.12
N GLU A 41 12.24 1.28 -21.19
CA GLU A 41 11.11 2.19 -21.25
C GLU A 41 11.44 3.55 -20.62
N LEU A 42 11.01 4.62 -21.25
CA LEU A 42 11.12 5.96 -20.68
C LEU A 42 10.00 6.13 -19.65
N VAL A 43 10.34 6.66 -18.48
CA VAL A 43 9.39 6.82 -17.36
C VAL A 43 9.23 8.28 -16.97
N LEU A 44 8.08 8.60 -16.37
CA LEU A 44 7.65 9.94 -15.98
C LEU A 44 8.73 10.69 -15.18
N SER A 45 9.32 10.04 -14.17
CA SER A 45 10.38 10.63 -13.34
C SER A 45 11.59 11.08 -14.17
N GLN A 46 12.02 10.29 -15.16
CA GLN A 46 13.12 10.66 -16.05
C GLN A 46 12.79 11.89 -16.90
N LEU A 47 11.56 11.96 -17.42
CA LEU A 47 11.08 13.11 -18.21
C LEU A 47 11.00 14.38 -17.35
N LEU A 48 10.47 14.27 -16.15
CA LEU A 48 10.37 15.39 -15.21
C LEU A 48 11.75 15.91 -14.79
N ARG A 49 12.70 15.00 -14.55
CA ARG A 49 14.07 15.39 -14.27
C ARG A 49 14.73 16.13 -15.43
N GLN A 50 14.53 15.67 -16.66
CA GLN A 50 15.02 16.37 -17.86
C GLN A 50 14.38 17.75 -18.03
N ALA A 51 13.15 17.94 -17.54
CA ALA A 51 12.46 19.23 -17.50
C ALA A 51 12.88 20.14 -16.33
N GLY A 52 13.87 19.72 -15.52
CA GLY A 52 14.42 20.50 -14.41
C GLY A 52 13.70 20.34 -13.07
N CYS A 53 12.83 19.33 -12.92
CA CYS A 53 12.25 18.99 -11.61
C CYS A 53 13.20 18.09 -10.81
N VAL A 54 13.36 18.36 -9.52
CA VAL A 54 13.87 17.34 -8.58
C VAL A 54 12.77 16.31 -8.34
N THR A 55 13.13 15.04 -8.36
CA THR A 55 12.15 13.94 -8.27
C THR A 55 12.39 13.06 -7.05
N GLN A 56 11.35 12.88 -6.23
CA GLN A 56 11.37 12.02 -5.05
C GLN A 56 10.23 11.00 -5.08
N LEU A 57 10.55 9.75 -4.74
CA LEU A 57 9.56 8.70 -4.44
C LEU A 57 9.55 8.40 -2.93
N ILE A 58 8.38 8.36 -2.33
CA ILE A 58 8.18 7.81 -0.97
C ILE A 58 7.07 6.78 -1.10
N VAL A 59 7.38 5.54 -0.73
CA VAL A 59 6.52 4.40 -1.06
C VAL A 59 6.51 3.39 0.07
N ASP A 60 5.33 2.82 0.36
CA ASP A 60 5.20 1.61 1.17
C ASP A 60 4.70 0.38 0.38
N THR A 61 4.18 0.57 -0.86
CA THR A 61 3.79 -0.53 -1.74
C THR A 61 4.97 -1.44 -2.08
N PRO A 62 4.99 -2.70 -1.57
CA PRO A 62 6.18 -3.53 -1.65
C PRO A 62 6.47 -3.97 -3.08
N HIS A 63 5.42 -4.19 -3.88
CA HIS A 63 5.50 -4.76 -5.23
C HIS A 63 6.18 -3.86 -6.27
N MET A 64 6.40 -2.59 -5.94
CA MET A 64 7.14 -1.65 -6.80
C MET A 64 8.66 -1.89 -6.74
N LEU A 65 9.16 -2.33 -5.59
CA LEU A 65 10.58 -2.30 -5.27
C LEU A 65 11.15 -3.68 -4.93
N LYS A 66 10.37 -4.48 -4.21
CA LYS A 66 10.75 -5.82 -3.77
C LYS A 66 11.22 -6.66 -4.96
N ASP A 67 12.24 -7.46 -4.74
CA ASP A 67 12.73 -8.48 -5.68
C ASP A 67 13.10 -7.93 -7.07
N GLY A 68 13.50 -6.65 -7.15
CA GLY A 68 14.05 -6.05 -8.36
C GLY A 68 12.99 -5.60 -9.38
N PHE A 69 11.83 -5.13 -8.91
CA PHE A 69 10.78 -4.59 -9.77
C PHE A 69 11.13 -3.23 -10.42
N ASN A 70 12.11 -2.50 -9.89
CA ASN A 70 12.74 -1.30 -10.49
C ASN A 70 11.79 -0.10 -10.72
N TYR A 71 10.69 0.04 -9.99
CA TYR A 71 9.82 1.23 -10.11
C TYR A 71 10.39 2.47 -9.41
N ASP A 72 11.48 2.38 -8.66
CA ASP A 72 12.28 3.53 -8.22
C ASP A 72 13.02 4.24 -9.37
N ARG A 73 13.14 3.58 -10.52
CA ARG A 73 13.98 4.06 -11.62
C ARG A 73 13.59 5.46 -12.08
N GLY A 74 14.60 6.32 -12.20
CA GLY A 74 14.47 7.66 -12.77
C GLY A 74 14.23 8.76 -11.74
N PHE A 75 13.87 8.43 -10.50
CA PHE A 75 13.82 9.38 -9.40
C PHE A 75 15.25 9.78 -8.95
N ASP A 76 15.42 11.01 -8.47
CA ASP A 76 16.67 11.49 -7.88
C ASP A 76 16.88 10.94 -6.46
N GLY A 77 15.79 10.81 -5.72
CA GLY A 77 15.75 10.16 -4.42
C GLY A 77 14.55 9.22 -4.27
N TRP A 78 14.71 8.16 -3.50
CA TRP A 78 13.60 7.30 -3.12
C TRP A 78 13.74 6.80 -1.68
N LEU A 79 12.62 6.66 -1.00
CA LEU A 79 12.50 6.08 0.34
C LEU A 79 11.44 4.98 0.30
N TRP A 80 11.81 3.79 0.78
CA TRP A 80 10.89 2.67 0.92
C TRP A 80 10.59 2.40 2.38
N ILE A 81 9.34 2.60 2.78
CA ILE A 81 8.80 2.18 4.06
C ILE A 81 8.47 0.68 3.96
N ARG A 82 9.20 -0.14 4.73
CA ARG A 82 9.14 -1.60 4.65
C ARG A 82 8.05 -2.19 5.53
N GLY A 83 7.62 -3.41 5.23
CA GLY A 83 6.80 -4.23 6.14
C GLY A 83 5.39 -4.59 5.64
N GLN A 84 4.91 -3.97 4.57
CA GLN A 84 3.61 -4.29 3.97
C GLN A 84 3.49 -5.78 3.57
N GLU A 85 2.28 -6.32 3.70
CA GLU A 85 1.92 -7.72 3.42
C GLU A 85 2.98 -8.75 3.92
N ASN A 86 3.49 -9.59 3.01
CA ASN A 86 4.48 -10.62 3.27
C ASN A 86 5.92 -10.15 2.98
N ASP A 87 6.19 -8.84 3.09
CA ASP A 87 7.55 -8.32 3.03
C ASP A 87 8.43 -9.05 4.04
N ARG A 88 9.64 -9.42 3.62
CA ARG A 88 10.60 -10.19 4.40
C ARG A 88 11.41 -9.26 5.31
N LEU A 89 10.72 -8.45 6.11
CA LEU A 89 11.32 -7.42 6.97
C LEU A 89 12.00 -8.03 8.19
N GLY A 90 11.35 -8.99 8.85
CA GLY A 90 11.86 -9.58 10.09
C GLY A 90 11.42 -11.02 10.30
N THR A 91 12.14 -11.71 11.18
CA THR A 91 11.88 -13.13 11.55
C THR A 91 11.27 -13.28 12.94
N SER A 92 11.15 -12.19 13.69
CA SER A 92 10.56 -12.14 15.04
C SER A 92 9.14 -11.56 14.99
N PRO A 93 8.21 -12.03 15.83
CA PRO A 93 8.32 -13.19 16.71
C PRO A 93 8.28 -14.51 15.93
N ARG A 94 8.86 -15.56 16.51
CA ARG A 94 8.87 -16.91 15.87
C ARG A 94 7.45 -17.46 15.73
N LYS A 95 6.63 -17.30 16.76
CA LYS A 95 5.21 -17.70 16.81
C LYS A 95 4.33 -16.46 16.81
N VAL A 96 3.20 -16.53 16.13
CA VAL A 96 2.18 -15.49 16.05
C VAL A 96 0.81 -16.11 16.33
N LYS A 97 -0.17 -15.29 16.75
CA LYS A 97 -1.57 -15.72 16.88
C LYS A 97 -2.30 -15.36 15.60
N MET A 98 -2.96 -16.33 14.96
CA MET A 98 -3.80 -16.07 13.78
C MET A 98 -5.05 -15.29 14.18
N PRO A 99 -5.52 -14.36 13.33
CA PRO A 99 -6.69 -13.53 13.64
C PRO A 99 -8.03 -14.26 13.38
N CYS A 100 -8.01 -15.33 12.59
CA CYS A 100 -9.15 -16.18 12.25
C CYS A 100 -8.69 -17.58 11.81
N ASP A 101 -9.63 -18.48 11.47
CA ASP A 101 -9.31 -19.74 10.79
C ASP A 101 -8.47 -19.49 9.52
N PRO A 102 -7.27 -20.09 9.39
CA PRO A 102 -6.42 -19.96 8.21
C PRO A 102 -7.07 -20.33 6.87
N ASN A 103 -8.15 -21.11 6.87
CA ASN A 103 -8.90 -21.43 5.64
C ASN A 103 -9.68 -20.23 5.07
N LYS A 104 -9.93 -19.20 5.90
CA LYS A 104 -10.59 -17.94 5.51
C LYS A 104 -9.62 -16.93 4.91
N LEU A 105 -8.31 -17.19 4.96
CA LEU A 105 -7.24 -16.28 4.56
C LEU A 105 -6.71 -16.62 3.15
N ARG A 106 -6.64 -15.61 2.26
CA ARG A 106 -6.23 -15.76 0.85
C ARG A 106 -4.93 -16.54 0.65
N HIS A 107 -3.94 -16.23 1.48
CA HIS A 107 -2.58 -16.77 1.39
C HIS A 107 -2.27 -17.74 2.54
N LYS A 108 -3.32 -18.21 3.23
CA LYS A 108 -3.25 -19.08 4.40
C LYS A 108 -2.29 -18.53 5.47
N GLU A 109 -1.77 -19.42 6.29
CA GLU A 109 -0.95 -19.09 7.46
C GLU A 109 0.37 -18.39 7.11
N ARG A 110 1.02 -18.73 5.98
CA ARG A 110 2.40 -18.30 5.71
C ARG A 110 2.54 -16.79 5.50
N ALA A 111 1.69 -16.20 4.65
CA ALA A 111 1.78 -14.76 4.37
C ALA A 111 1.32 -13.94 5.57
N VAL A 112 0.22 -14.35 6.21
CA VAL A 112 -0.30 -13.69 7.42
C VAL A 112 0.71 -13.78 8.56
N THR A 113 1.41 -14.90 8.71
CA THR A 113 2.51 -15.02 9.68
C THR A 113 3.59 -13.98 9.44
N GLN A 114 3.99 -13.77 8.18
CA GLN A 114 5.03 -12.80 7.87
C GLN A 114 4.54 -11.37 8.15
N TYR A 115 3.30 -11.05 7.79
CA TYR A 115 2.69 -9.76 8.10
C TYR A 115 2.64 -9.49 9.60
N LEU A 116 2.14 -10.45 10.38
CA LEU A 116 2.07 -10.35 11.85
C LEU A 116 3.46 -10.16 12.49
N ARG A 117 4.54 -10.64 11.86
CA ARG A 117 5.91 -10.32 12.29
C ARG A 117 6.31 -8.89 11.98
N ASN A 118 5.98 -8.43 10.78
CA ASN A 118 6.32 -7.08 10.33
C ASN A 118 5.67 -6.01 11.22
N VAL A 119 4.47 -6.28 11.74
CA VAL A 119 3.71 -5.34 12.58
C VAL A 119 3.84 -5.59 14.08
N ALA A 120 4.58 -6.62 14.50
CA ALA A 120 4.64 -7.07 15.90
C ALA A 120 5.17 -6.02 16.91
N LEU A 121 5.89 -5.01 16.43
CA LEU A 121 6.48 -3.96 17.25
C LEU A 121 5.69 -2.63 17.20
N ARG A 122 4.56 -2.56 16.47
CA ARG A 122 3.71 -1.37 16.44
C ARG A 122 3.20 -1.05 17.85
N ARG A 123 3.23 0.22 18.24
CA ARG A 123 2.79 0.73 19.55
C ARG A 123 1.80 1.88 19.43
N SER A 124 1.83 2.59 18.32
CA SER A 124 1.08 3.82 18.09
C SER A 124 0.62 3.90 16.64
N GLU A 125 -0.29 4.83 16.37
CA GLU A 125 -0.76 5.11 15.01
C GLU A 125 0.38 5.51 14.07
N ALA A 126 1.42 6.20 14.59
CA ALA A 126 2.60 6.58 13.82
C ALA A 126 3.42 5.39 13.31
N ASP A 127 3.22 4.19 13.86
CA ASP A 127 3.90 2.97 13.42
C ASP A 127 3.18 2.28 12.25
N TYR A 128 2.01 2.78 11.81
CA TYR A 128 1.31 2.27 10.63
C TYR A 128 1.98 2.74 9.35
N PHE A 129 1.87 1.95 8.28
CA PHE A 129 2.64 2.19 7.06
C PHE A 129 2.26 3.50 6.39
N VAL A 130 0.95 3.76 6.19
CA VAL A 130 0.49 5.05 5.69
C VAL A 130 0.97 6.22 6.55
N ALA A 131 0.92 6.11 7.89
CA ALA A 131 1.36 7.18 8.78
C ALA A 131 2.86 7.46 8.65
N GLN A 132 3.69 6.42 8.53
CA GLN A 132 5.12 6.55 8.25
C GLN A 132 5.38 7.19 6.89
N THR A 133 4.65 6.76 5.85
CA THR A 133 4.76 7.29 4.47
C THR A 133 4.39 8.78 4.42
N MET A 134 3.27 9.17 5.02
CA MET A 134 2.82 10.56 5.06
C MET A 134 3.76 11.44 5.91
N THR A 135 4.24 10.93 7.05
CA THR A 135 5.23 11.63 7.89
C THR A 135 6.53 11.86 7.11
N ALA A 136 7.01 10.84 6.39
CA ALA A 136 8.21 10.98 5.57
C ALA A 136 8.02 11.99 4.42
N ALA A 137 6.82 12.04 3.82
CA ALA A 137 6.48 13.04 2.81
C ALA A 137 6.47 14.46 3.38
N ALA A 138 5.88 14.66 4.56
CA ALA A 138 5.90 15.94 5.25
C ALA A 138 7.34 16.39 5.56
N HIS A 139 8.18 15.52 6.14
CA HIS A 139 9.58 15.83 6.40
C HIS A 139 10.37 16.15 5.13
N TRP A 140 10.12 15.42 4.04
CA TRP A 140 10.78 15.73 2.76
C TRP A 140 10.41 17.12 2.27
N LEU A 141 9.12 17.49 2.35
CA LEU A 141 8.65 18.83 1.98
C LEU A 141 9.28 19.91 2.87
N GLU A 142 9.28 19.75 4.18
CA GLU A 142 9.90 20.71 5.13
C GLU A 142 11.37 20.98 4.82
N LEU A 143 12.10 19.97 4.34
CA LEU A 143 13.51 20.08 4.00
C LEU A 143 13.77 20.60 2.57
N ASN A 144 12.78 20.55 1.67
CA ASN A 144 13.01 20.78 0.23
C ASN A 144 12.14 21.88 -0.38
N TYR A 145 11.10 22.37 0.30
CA TYR A 145 10.13 23.29 -0.29
C TYR A 145 10.74 24.61 -0.80
N ASP A 146 11.86 25.06 -0.21
CA ASP A 146 12.60 26.26 -0.58
C ASP A 146 13.96 25.98 -1.24
N GLN A 147 14.31 24.71 -1.42
CA GLN A 147 15.59 24.29 -2.01
C GLN A 147 15.53 24.18 -3.53
N HIS A 148 14.35 23.97 -4.11
CA HIS A 148 14.17 23.71 -5.55
C HIS A 148 13.03 24.54 -6.12
N GLU A 149 13.22 25.12 -7.31
CA GLU A 149 12.15 25.87 -8.00
C GLU A 149 10.97 24.96 -8.39
N LYS A 150 11.27 23.71 -8.77
CA LYS A 150 10.29 22.72 -9.20
C LYS A 150 10.64 21.36 -8.63
N PHE A 151 9.63 20.68 -8.09
CA PHE A 151 9.77 19.30 -7.65
C PHE A 151 8.59 18.45 -8.09
N PHE A 152 8.83 17.14 -8.12
CA PHE A 152 7.81 16.12 -8.21
C PHE A 152 8.03 15.12 -7.09
N LEU A 153 7.09 15.10 -6.14
CA LEU A 153 7.05 14.15 -5.04
C LEU A 153 5.93 13.14 -5.33
N HIS A 154 6.29 11.88 -5.55
CA HIS A 154 5.35 10.78 -5.66
C HIS A 154 5.24 10.11 -4.29
N VAL A 155 4.07 10.20 -3.65
CA VAL A 155 3.75 9.52 -2.40
C VAL A 155 2.83 8.35 -2.74
N ASP A 156 3.33 7.13 -2.62
CA ASP A 156 2.61 5.89 -2.97
C ASP A 156 2.32 5.07 -1.71
N THR A 157 1.04 5.04 -1.32
CA THR A 157 0.56 4.22 -0.21
C THR A 157 -0.12 2.96 -0.73
N PHE A 158 0.05 1.88 0.01
CA PHE A 158 -0.57 0.59 -0.26
C PHE A 158 -1.91 0.47 0.48
N ASP A 159 -1.99 1.00 1.70
CA ASP A 159 -3.24 1.12 2.44
C ASP A 159 -4.26 1.90 1.59
N PRO A 160 -5.53 1.46 1.49
CA PRO A 160 -6.19 0.45 2.33
C PRO A 160 -6.21 -0.97 1.73
N HIS A 161 -5.21 -1.36 0.93
CA HIS A 161 -5.06 -2.75 0.50
C HIS A 161 -4.90 -3.66 1.72
N GLU A 162 -5.43 -4.87 1.65
CA GLU A 162 -5.34 -5.82 2.76
C GLU A 162 -3.88 -6.30 3.00
N PRO A 163 -3.51 -6.76 4.21
CA PRO A 163 -4.37 -7.09 5.34
C PRO A 163 -4.96 -5.86 6.02
N TRP A 164 -6.27 -5.88 6.29
CA TRP A 164 -6.93 -4.79 7.01
C TRP A 164 -6.72 -4.94 8.51
N ASP A 165 -5.86 -4.11 9.09
CA ASP A 165 -5.50 -4.15 10.50
C ASP A 165 -5.55 -2.78 11.19
N PRO A 166 -6.54 -1.91 10.92
CA PRO A 166 -6.53 -0.55 11.43
C PRO A 166 -6.53 -0.51 12.96
N PRO A 167 -6.07 0.60 13.56
CA PRO A 167 -6.22 0.79 15.01
C PRO A 167 -7.66 0.54 15.46
N ARG A 168 -7.82 -0.16 16.58
CA ARG A 168 -9.14 -0.65 17.04
C ARG A 168 -10.21 0.46 17.12
N TRP A 169 -9.82 1.67 17.52
CA TRP A 169 -10.76 2.80 17.61
C TRP A 169 -11.32 3.25 16.26
N TYR A 170 -10.65 3.00 15.13
CA TYR A 170 -11.20 3.25 13.80
C TYR A 170 -12.20 2.18 13.40
N MET A 171 -11.87 0.91 13.64
CA MET A 171 -12.81 -0.20 13.39
C MET A 171 -14.08 -0.04 14.25
N ASP A 172 -13.95 0.30 15.54
CA ASP A 172 -15.08 0.48 16.46
C ASP A 172 -16.04 1.62 16.04
N MET A 173 -15.63 2.54 15.16
CA MET A 173 -16.54 3.56 14.58
C MET A 173 -17.60 2.92 13.66
N TYR A 174 -17.28 1.77 13.06
CA TYR A 174 -18.11 1.10 12.05
C TYR A 174 -18.77 -0.18 12.57
N ASP A 175 -18.13 -0.92 13.49
CA ASP A 175 -18.67 -2.16 14.05
C ASP A 175 -18.28 -2.37 15.53
N PRO A 176 -18.79 -1.52 16.44
CA PRO A 176 -18.42 -1.56 17.85
C PRO A 176 -18.87 -2.85 18.53
N GLY A 177 -18.00 -3.40 19.37
CA GLY A 177 -18.33 -4.57 20.20
C GLY A 177 -18.31 -5.91 19.45
N TYR A 178 -17.77 -5.97 18.24
CA TYR A 178 -17.56 -7.24 17.55
C TYR A 178 -16.55 -8.12 18.29
N GLU A 179 -16.93 -9.38 18.54
CA GLU A 179 -16.15 -10.41 19.26
C GLU A 179 -15.81 -11.64 18.40
N GLY A 180 -16.18 -11.63 17.12
CA GLY A 180 -15.95 -12.75 16.20
C GLY A 180 -14.51 -12.81 15.67
N GLU A 181 -14.28 -13.64 14.65
CA GLU A 181 -12.98 -13.75 13.99
C GLU A 181 -12.67 -12.51 13.14
N GLU A 182 -11.41 -12.08 13.12
CA GLU A 182 -10.94 -10.97 12.30
C GLU A 182 -10.37 -11.50 10.99
N VAL A 183 -11.20 -11.57 9.94
CA VAL A 183 -10.75 -11.98 8.60
C VAL A 183 -10.12 -10.79 7.89
N THR A 184 -8.89 -10.46 8.28
CA THR A 184 -8.14 -9.29 7.79
C THR A 184 -7.59 -9.45 6.37
N TYR A 185 -7.44 -10.69 5.89
CA TYR A 185 -6.86 -11.01 4.58
C TYR A 185 -7.76 -11.95 3.77
N PRO A 186 -8.99 -11.53 3.41
CA PRO A 186 -10.00 -12.41 2.83
C PRO A 186 -9.59 -12.95 1.44
N VAL A 187 -10.10 -14.13 1.09
CA VAL A 187 -9.93 -14.74 -0.23
C VAL A 187 -10.60 -13.88 -1.30
N TYR A 188 -9.90 -13.69 -2.42
CA TYR A 188 -10.50 -13.07 -3.60
C TYR A 188 -11.47 -14.04 -4.26
N GLY A 189 -12.76 -13.72 -4.25
CA GLY A 189 -13.80 -14.55 -4.85
C GLY A 189 -15.15 -14.41 -4.16
N PRO A 190 -16.06 -15.39 -4.34
CA PRO A 190 -17.31 -15.47 -3.59
C PRO A 190 -17.07 -15.49 -2.08
N CYS A 191 -17.97 -14.87 -1.31
CA CYS A 191 -17.84 -14.70 0.14
C CYS A 191 -18.62 -15.74 0.96
N ASP A 192 -19.08 -16.84 0.35
CA ASP A 192 -19.96 -17.84 0.97
C ASP A 192 -19.32 -18.59 2.16
N TYR A 193 -18.01 -18.43 2.34
CA TYR A 193 -17.24 -18.99 3.46
C TYR A 193 -17.24 -18.11 4.72
N LEU A 194 -17.76 -16.88 4.61
CA LEU A 194 -17.91 -15.93 5.72
C LEU A 194 -19.35 -15.95 6.23
N THR A 195 -19.53 -15.80 7.54
CA THR A 195 -20.84 -15.46 8.09
C THR A 195 -21.26 -14.05 7.70
N GLU A 196 -22.55 -13.72 7.81
CA GLU A 196 -23.02 -12.35 7.57
C GLU A 196 -22.36 -11.33 8.51
N GLU A 197 -22.12 -11.73 9.77
CA GLU A 197 -21.42 -10.92 10.77
C GLU A 197 -19.95 -10.71 10.39
N GLU A 198 -19.25 -11.76 9.96
CA GLU A 198 -17.85 -11.66 9.50
C GLU A 198 -17.72 -10.79 8.25
N LEU A 199 -18.64 -10.92 7.29
CA LEU A 199 -18.63 -10.11 6.08
C LEU A 199 -18.89 -8.63 6.40
N LYS A 200 -19.84 -8.35 7.32
CA LYS A 200 -20.06 -6.99 7.82
C LYS A 200 -18.80 -6.45 8.49
N HIS A 201 -18.14 -7.28 9.31
CA HIS A 201 -16.93 -6.89 10.02
C HIS A 201 -15.73 -6.65 9.09
N CYS A 202 -15.54 -7.46 8.04
CA CYS A 202 -14.53 -7.21 7.01
C CYS A 202 -14.70 -5.83 6.34
N ARG A 203 -15.94 -5.41 6.09
CA ARG A 203 -16.22 -4.06 5.56
C ARG A 203 -15.89 -2.96 6.57
N ALA A 204 -16.11 -3.21 7.86
CA ALA A 204 -15.73 -2.29 8.94
C ALA A 204 -14.20 -2.17 9.07
N LEU A 205 -13.46 -3.27 8.93
CA LEU A 205 -12.00 -3.25 8.89
C LEU A 205 -11.48 -2.42 7.70
N TYR A 206 -11.99 -2.66 6.48
CA TYR A 206 -11.66 -1.83 5.31
C TYR A 206 -11.99 -0.35 5.53
N ALA A 207 -13.16 -0.03 6.08
CA ALA A 207 -13.56 1.34 6.35
C ALA A 207 -12.67 2.01 7.42
N GLY A 208 -12.26 1.27 8.45
CA GLY A 208 -11.32 1.73 9.45
C GLY A 208 -9.93 2.00 8.87
N GLU A 209 -9.44 1.14 7.97
CA GLU A 209 -8.18 1.34 7.24
C GLU A 209 -8.25 2.58 6.35
N ALA A 210 -9.35 2.76 5.61
CA ALA A 210 -9.57 3.93 4.79
C ALA A 210 -9.65 5.23 5.61
N MET A 211 -10.24 5.18 6.81
CA MET A 211 -10.28 6.31 7.74
C MET A 211 -8.90 6.66 8.30
N LEU A 212 -8.02 5.66 8.51
CA LEU A 212 -6.63 5.91 8.86
C LEU A 212 -5.89 6.62 7.72
N VAL A 213 -6.14 6.25 6.46
CA VAL A 213 -5.54 6.89 5.28
C VAL A 213 -6.02 8.34 5.08
N ASP A 214 -7.28 8.64 5.43
CA ASP A 214 -7.86 9.99 5.32
C ASP A 214 -7.30 11.00 6.33
N ARG A 215 -6.79 10.51 7.47
CA ARG A 215 -6.42 11.32 8.64
C ARG A 215 -5.04 11.99 8.52
#